data_AF-A0A4R3XSD4-F1
#
_entry.id   AF-A0A4R3XSD4-F1
#
_cell.length_a   1.000
_cell.length_b   1.000
_cell.length_c   1.000
_cell.angle_alpha   90.00
_cell.angle_beta   90.00
_cell.angle_gamma   90.00
#
_symmetry.space_group_name_H-M   'P 1'
#
loop_
_entity.id
_entity.type
_entity.pdbx_description
1 polymer ?
#
loop_
_entity_poly.entity_id
_entity_poly.type
_entity_poly.pdbx_seq_one_letter_code
_entity_poly.pdbx_strand_id
1 'polypeptide(L)'
;MKMITKLIASIGLIFALNAQAASVSYYLDNSNVTTQFPNGNNYLEVTIADGASGNIDFTVKMLLPLLSGGVIDSFGFNTTKAIFNSNISAPTSWTYATNKNQDGFGKFTSTLSATQNSATGLLAFSIIGITGDTVYDYVHPSTGAAGSSAGVNLDFAAHVIRLSTEDSQVTSSWFAGSTNASLPPSAVPVPAAAWLLGSGLIGLIGVSRRKAS
;
A
#
# COMPACT_ATOMS: atom_id res chain seq x y z
N MET A 1 -68.72 -8.46 -11.48
CA MET A 1 -67.42 -9.10 -11.77
C MET A 1 -66.33 -8.06 -11.55
N LYS A 2 -65.72 -8.02 -10.35
CA LYS A 2 -64.42 -8.62 -10.00
C LYS A 2 -63.23 -7.96 -10.75
N MET A 3 -62.42 -7.27 -9.95
CA MET A 3 -61.08 -6.70 -10.14
C MET A 3 -60.17 -7.48 -11.11
N ILE A 4 -59.17 -6.80 -11.70
CA ILE A 4 -57.74 -7.11 -11.49
C ILE A 4 -56.84 -6.05 -12.15
N THR A 5 -56.15 -5.32 -11.27
CA THR A 5 -54.97 -4.47 -11.45
C THR A 5 -53.79 -5.21 -12.09
N LYS A 6 -53.05 -4.60 -13.01
CA LYS A 6 -51.61 -4.89 -13.21
C LYS A 6 -50.82 -3.61 -13.49
N LEU A 7 -50.36 -3.02 -12.39
CA LEU A 7 -49.24 -2.07 -12.35
C LEU A 7 -47.95 -2.91 -12.41
N ILE A 8 -47.15 -2.77 -13.47
CA ILE A 8 -45.78 -3.30 -13.50
C ILE A 8 -44.84 -2.11 -13.35
N ALA A 9 -44.49 -1.82 -12.11
CA ALA A 9 -43.39 -0.93 -11.77
C ALA A 9 -42.12 -1.79 -11.74
N SER A 10 -41.31 -1.71 -12.78
CA SER A 10 -39.97 -2.33 -12.81
C SER A 10 -39.06 -1.59 -11.84
N ILE A 11 -38.84 -2.18 -10.67
CA ILE A 11 -37.83 -1.77 -9.69
C ILE A 11 -36.46 -2.11 -10.27
N GLY A 12 -35.78 -1.11 -10.84
CA GLY A 12 -34.36 -1.18 -11.16
C GLY A 12 -33.54 -0.85 -9.92
N LEU A 13 -33.24 -1.86 -9.09
CA LEU A 13 -32.31 -1.73 -7.97
C LEU A 13 -30.89 -1.73 -8.54
N ILE A 14 -30.38 -0.54 -8.90
CA ILE A 14 -28.96 -0.38 -9.24
C ILE A 14 -28.20 -0.38 -7.92
N PHE A 15 -27.57 -1.50 -7.59
CA PHE A 15 -26.58 -1.58 -6.53
C PHE A 15 -25.38 -0.72 -6.93
N ALA A 16 -25.32 0.51 -6.43
CA ALA A 16 -24.08 1.26 -6.40
C ALA A 16 -23.15 0.55 -5.41
N LEU A 17 -22.33 -0.37 -5.92
CA LEU A 17 -21.21 -0.93 -5.17
C LEU A 17 -20.24 0.22 -4.90
N ASN A 18 -20.16 0.64 -3.65
CA ASN A 18 -19.15 1.59 -3.22
C ASN A 18 -17.79 0.88 -3.33
N ALA A 19 -17.01 1.19 -4.37
CA ALA A 19 -15.61 0.81 -4.43
C ALA A 19 -14.84 1.68 -3.42
N GLN A 20 -14.75 1.22 -2.17
CA GLN A 20 -13.75 1.75 -1.24
C GLN A 20 -12.39 1.20 -1.71
N ALA A 21 -11.46 2.09 -2.03
CA ALA A 21 -10.08 1.70 -2.29
C ALA A 21 -9.49 1.10 -1.01
N ALA A 22 -9.03 -0.15 -1.07
CA ALA A 22 -8.34 -0.79 0.05
C ALA A 22 -6.98 -0.11 0.25
N SER A 23 -6.58 0.07 1.50
CA SER A 23 -5.25 0.56 1.86
C SER A 23 -4.78 -0.13 3.14
N VAL A 24 -3.50 -0.51 3.17
CA VAL A 24 -2.83 -1.11 4.32
C VAL A 24 -1.48 -0.45 4.53
N SER A 25 -1.04 -0.32 5.78
CA SER A 25 0.28 0.22 6.12
C SER A 25 1.05 -0.77 6.99
N TYR A 26 2.38 -0.80 6.86
CA TYR A 26 3.29 -1.63 7.63
C TYR A 26 4.50 -0.83 8.08
N TYR A 27 4.98 -1.07 9.30
CA TYR A 27 6.21 -0.49 9.80
C TYR A 27 7.40 -1.41 9.56
N LEU A 28 8.53 -0.80 9.19
CA LEU A 28 9.85 -1.43 9.18
C LEU A 28 10.52 -1.05 10.50
N ASP A 29 10.48 -1.98 11.44
CA ASP A 29 10.83 -1.79 12.85
C ASP A 29 12.05 -2.62 13.30
N ASN A 30 12.66 -3.37 12.39
CA ASN A 30 13.88 -4.12 12.62
C ASN A 30 15.03 -3.52 11.81
N SER A 31 16.26 -3.56 12.34
CA SER A 31 17.46 -3.09 11.66
C SER A 31 18.58 -4.14 11.69
N ASN A 32 19.41 -4.19 10.65
CA ASN A 32 20.59 -5.05 10.66
C ASN A 32 21.73 -4.48 11.53
N VAL A 33 21.69 -3.19 11.87
CA VAL A 33 22.63 -2.50 12.76
C VAL A 33 21.95 -2.13 14.08
N THR A 34 21.64 -3.14 14.90
CA THR A 34 20.80 -2.99 16.10
C THR A 34 21.41 -2.15 17.22
N THR A 35 22.74 -1.97 17.22
CA THR A 35 23.46 -1.13 18.18
C THR A 35 23.16 0.35 18.02
N GLN A 36 22.98 0.83 16.79
CA GLN A 36 22.61 2.22 16.48
C GLN A 36 21.11 2.37 16.23
N PHE A 37 20.47 1.32 15.71
CA PHE A 37 19.05 1.30 15.39
C PHE A 37 18.37 0.11 16.08
N PRO A 38 17.99 0.24 17.37
CA PRO A 38 17.36 -0.85 18.11
C PRO A 38 16.02 -1.29 17.51
N ASN A 39 15.79 -2.60 17.44
CA ASN A 39 14.51 -3.14 16.98
C ASN A 39 13.32 -2.65 17.84
N GLY A 40 12.14 -2.59 17.23
CA GLY A 40 10.89 -2.13 17.84
C GLY A 40 10.61 -0.64 17.64
N ASN A 41 11.54 0.11 17.03
CA ASN A 41 11.30 1.50 16.63
C ASN A 41 10.83 1.55 15.17
N ASN A 42 9.78 2.32 14.87
CA ASN A 42 9.28 2.45 13.51
C ASN A 42 10.20 3.37 12.68
N TYR A 43 10.98 2.80 11.77
CA TYR A 43 11.96 3.54 10.97
C TYR A 43 11.40 3.99 9.62
N LEU A 44 10.61 3.12 8.98
CA LEU A 44 9.89 3.44 7.75
C LEU A 44 8.46 2.94 7.83
N GLU A 45 7.59 3.55 7.03
CA GLU A 45 6.24 3.09 6.76
C GLU A 45 6.11 2.71 5.29
N VAL A 46 5.53 1.53 5.04
CA VAL A 46 5.12 1.07 3.70
C VAL A 46 3.61 1.11 3.65
N THR A 47 3.06 1.96 2.79
CA THR A 47 1.63 2.01 2.48
C THR A 47 1.40 1.37 1.12
N ILE A 48 0.42 0.47 1.06
CA ILE A 48 -0.06 -0.17 -0.18
C ILE A 48 -1.53 0.17 -0.31
N ALA A 49 -1.94 0.72 -1.46
CA ALA A 49 -3.31 1.13 -1.70
C ALA A 49 -3.79 0.73 -3.10
N ASP A 50 -5.10 0.53 -3.25
CA ASP A 50 -5.74 0.45 -4.56
C ASP A 50 -5.61 1.81 -5.26
N GLY A 51 -4.88 1.82 -6.36
CA GLY A 51 -4.66 2.95 -7.23
C GLY A 51 -5.71 3.07 -8.34
N ALA A 52 -5.53 4.07 -9.20
CA ALA A 52 -6.41 4.28 -10.34
C ALA A 52 -6.35 3.09 -11.32
N SER A 53 -7.46 2.78 -11.98
CA SER A 53 -7.55 1.73 -13.01
C SER A 53 -7.17 0.32 -12.53
N GLY A 54 -7.26 0.04 -11.23
CA GLY A 54 -6.90 -1.26 -10.65
C GLY A 54 -5.40 -1.47 -10.47
N ASN A 55 -4.59 -0.40 -10.56
CA ASN A 55 -3.19 -0.46 -10.18
C ASN A 55 -3.07 -0.61 -8.65
N ILE A 56 -1.90 -1.03 -8.18
CA ILE A 56 -1.56 -1.03 -6.76
C ILE A 56 -0.45 -0.02 -6.50
N ASP A 57 -0.75 0.99 -5.70
CA ASP A 57 0.16 2.08 -5.38
C ASP A 57 0.93 1.78 -4.09
N PHE A 58 2.24 1.94 -4.16
CA PHE A 58 3.16 1.81 -3.04
C PHE A 58 3.71 3.18 -2.66
N THR A 59 3.78 3.42 -1.36
CA THR A 59 4.50 4.56 -0.77
C THR A 59 5.38 4.05 0.36
N VAL A 60 6.69 4.25 0.24
CA VAL A 60 7.67 3.94 1.27
C VAL A 60 8.24 5.25 1.78
N LYS A 61 7.97 5.54 3.06
CA LYS A 61 8.28 6.81 3.69
C LYS A 61 9.17 6.58 4.90
N MET A 62 10.26 7.33 5.00
CA MET A 62 11.06 7.34 6.24
C MET A 62 10.30 8.08 7.35
N LEU A 63 10.46 7.60 8.58
CA LEU A 63 9.92 8.21 9.79
C LEU A 63 11.05 8.79 10.64
N LEU A 64 10.70 9.54 11.69
CA LEU A 64 11.67 9.82 12.75
C LEU A 64 12.05 8.48 13.42
N PRO A 65 13.35 8.20 13.63
CA PRO A 65 14.47 9.15 13.66
C PRO A 65 15.23 9.37 12.35
N LEU A 66 14.90 8.70 11.24
CA LEU A 66 15.71 8.69 10.02
C LEU A 66 15.62 9.97 9.15
N LEU A 67 14.75 10.91 9.47
CA LEU A 67 14.52 12.12 8.64
C LEU A 67 15.71 13.09 8.56
N SER A 68 16.77 12.90 9.36
CA SER A 68 17.98 13.74 9.33
C SER A 68 18.95 13.34 8.20
N GLY A 69 18.52 13.43 6.94
CA GLY A 69 19.39 13.31 5.77
C GLY A 69 19.54 11.90 5.17
N GLY A 70 18.92 10.89 5.76
CA GLY A 70 18.81 9.56 5.17
C GLY A 70 18.04 9.59 3.84
N VAL A 71 18.29 8.62 2.97
CA VAL A 71 17.50 8.41 1.75
C VAL A 71 17.40 6.91 1.44
N ILE A 72 16.27 6.50 0.88
CA ILE A 72 15.99 5.12 0.46
C ILE A 72 16.61 4.90 -0.92
N ASP A 73 17.48 3.90 -1.05
CA ASP A 73 18.11 3.50 -2.31
C ASP A 73 17.77 2.06 -2.72
N SER A 74 17.17 1.25 -1.85
CA SER A 74 16.65 -0.07 -2.19
C SER A 74 15.36 -0.36 -1.43
N PHE A 75 14.43 -1.07 -2.08
CA PHE A 75 13.20 -1.57 -1.48
C PHE A 75 12.87 -2.96 -2.03
N GLY A 76 12.63 -3.91 -1.14
CA GLY A 76 12.27 -5.30 -1.43
C GLY A 76 10.89 -5.66 -0.90
N PHE A 77 10.14 -6.39 -1.72
CA PHE A 77 8.84 -6.96 -1.37
C PHE A 77 8.63 -8.27 -2.12
N ASN A 78 7.68 -9.08 -1.65
CA ASN A 78 7.28 -10.32 -2.32
C ASN A 78 5.85 -10.22 -2.85
N THR A 79 5.55 -11.06 -3.83
CA THR A 79 4.21 -11.16 -4.40
C THR A 79 3.89 -12.57 -4.84
N THR A 80 2.60 -12.94 -4.81
CA THR A 80 2.08 -14.16 -5.43
C THR A 80 1.74 -13.98 -6.90
N LYS A 81 1.70 -12.73 -7.39
CA LYS A 81 1.43 -12.42 -8.80
C LYS A 81 2.71 -12.50 -9.62
N ALA A 82 2.58 -12.93 -10.88
CA ALA A 82 3.67 -12.82 -11.83
C ALA A 82 3.78 -11.36 -12.29
N ILE A 83 4.84 -10.68 -11.86
CA ILE A 83 5.13 -9.30 -12.26
C ILE A 83 6.47 -9.23 -12.99
N PHE A 84 6.56 -8.31 -13.95
CA PHE A 84 7.77 -8.02 -14.73
C PHE A 84 8.12 -6.54 -14.64
N ASN A 85 9.28 -6.14 -15.16
CA ASN A 85 9.68 -4.73 -15.20
C ASN A 85 8.62 -3.82 -15.88
N SER A 86 7.90 -4.33 -16.88
CA SER A 86 6.81 -3.60 -17.55
C SER A 86 5.59 -3.34 -16.66
N ASN A 87 5.45 -4.07 -15.55
CA ASN A 87 4.38 -3.87 -14.58
C ASN A 87 4.78 -2.86 -13.50
N ILE A 88 6.00 -2.31 -13.54
CA ILE A 88 6.48 -1.39 -12.51
C ILE A 88 6.53 0.03 -13.08
N SER A 89 5.65 0.88 -12.58
CA SER A 89 5.66 2.32 -12.84
C SER A 89 6.36 3.03 -11.67
N ALA A 90 7.68 3.09 -11.72
CA ALA A 90 8.53 3.74 -10.72
C ALA A 90 9.20 5.00 -11.30
N PRO A 91 9.84 5.85 -10.46
CA PRO A 91 10.63 6.97 -10.95
C PRO A 91 11.73 6.49 -11.92
N THR A 92 12.04 7.26 -12.94
CA THR A 92 12.95 6.85 -14.05
C THR A 92 14.36 6.46 -13.60
N SER A 93 14.76 6.90 -12.42
CA SER A 93 16.05 6.62 -11.80
C SER A 93 16.05 5.38 -10.89
N TRP A 94 14.96 4.61 -10.92
CA TRP A 94 14.81 3.36 -10.18
C TRP A 94 14.70 2.18 -11.14
N THR A 95 15.37 1.10 -10.80
CA THR A 95 15.41 -0.13 -11.60
C THR A 95 14.76 -1.27 -10.85
N TYR A 96 13.95 -2.06 -11.55
CA TYR A 96 13.40 -3.31 -11.04
C TYR A 96 14.35 -4.48 -11.28
N ALA A 97 14.55 -5.29 -10.27
CA ALA A 97 15.25 -6.56 -10.35
C ALA A 97 14.49 -7.62 -9.55
N THR A 98 14.72 -8.89 -9.89
CA THR A 98 14.13 -10.00 -9.17
C THR A 98 15.16 -10.72 -8.31
N ASN A 99 14.66 -11.45 -7.31
CA ASN A 99 15.44 -12.45 -6.57
C ASN A 99 16.69 -11.89 -5.90
N LYS A 100 16.60 -10.72 -5.27
CA LYS A 100 17.72 -10.07 -4.58
C LYS A 100 17.69 -10.35 -3.08
N ASN A 101 18.87 -10.57 -2.50
CA ASN A 101 19.06 -10.64 -1.06
C ASN A 101 19.12 -9.21 -0.50
N GLN A 102 18.36 -8.93 0.56
CA GLN A 102 18.38 -7.64 1.27
C GLN A 102 19.11 -7.84 2.62
N ASP A 103 20.44 -7.97 2.52
CA ASP A 103 21.45 -8.03 3.58
C ASP A 103 20.96 -8.28 5.02
N GLY A 104 20.57 -9.52 5.31
CA GLY A 104 20.16 -9.94 6.65
C GLY A 104 18.65 -10.06 6.87
N PHE A 105 17.83 -9.69 5.89
CA PHE A 105 16.37 -9.90 5.92
C PHE A 105 15.89 -10.90 4.87
N GLY A 106 16.80 -11.71 4.35
CA GLY A 106 16.49 -12.74 3.38
C GLY A 106 16.31 -12.21 1.95
N LYS A 107 15.72 -13.07 1.12
CA LYS A 107 15.58 -12.87 -0.32
C LYS A 107 14.16 -12.44 -0.68
N PHE A 108 14.09 -11.39 -1.49
CA PHE A 108 12.87 -10.83 -2.03
C PHE A 108 12.77 -11.10 -3.54
N THR A 109 11.59 -11.46 -4.00
CA THR A 109 11.29 -11.77 -5.40
C THR A 109 11.24 -10.51 -6.23
N SER A 110 10.86 -9.38 -5.63
CA SER A 110 10.78 -8.07 -6.27
C SER A 110 11.63 -7.06 -5.52
N THR A 111 12.48 -6.32 -6.24
CA THR A 111 13.34 -5.30 -5.66
C THR A 111 13.42 -4.10 -6.59
N LEU A 112 13.23 -2.93 -6.02
CA LEU A 112 13.45 -1.65 -6.65
C LEU A 112 14.73 -1.05 -6.07
N SER A 113 15.63 -0.56 -6.92
CA SER A 113 16.86 0.11 -6.48
C SER A 113 17.07 1.41 -7.23
N ALA A 114 17.42 2.46 -6.50
CA ALA A 114 17.78 3.74 -7.07
C ALA A 114 19.17 3.66 -7.71
N THR A 115 19.38 4.38 -8.80
CA THR A 115 20.74 4.77 -9.19
C THR A 115 21.31 5.69 -8.11
N GLN A 116 22.58 5.53 -7.74
CA GLN A 116 23.23 6.11 -6.54
C GLN A 116 22.88 7.58 -6.19
N ASN A 117 22.64 8.44 -7.18
CA ASN A 117 22.31 9.86 -6.99
C ASN A 117 20.81 10.19 -6.93
N SER A 118 19.96 9.17 -6.91
CA SER A 118 18.51 9.32 -7.05
C SER A 118 17.71 8.68 -5.93
N ALA A 119 18.41 8.24 -4.87
CA ALA A 119 17.79 7.82 -3.63
C ALA A 119 17.01 9.00 -3.02
N THR A 120 15.84 8.72 -2.46
CA THR A 120 14.89 9.74 -1.96
C THR A 120 14.40 9.38 -0.56
N GLY A 121 13.99 10.37 0.23
CA GLY A 121 13.35 10.09 1.54
C GLY A 121 11.92 9.52 1.44
N LEU A 122 11.37 9.50 0.23
CA LEU A 122 10.06 8.99 -0.13
C LEU A 122 10.16 8.27 -1.47
N LEU A 123 9.92 6.96 -1.48
CA LEU A 123 9.78 6.18 -2.71
C LEU A 123 8.28 5.97 -2.97
N ALA A 124 7.80 6.37 -4.14
CA ALA A 124 6.44 6.10 -4.59
C ALA A 124 6.48 5.44 -5.97
N PHE A 125 5.74 4.36 -6.16
CA PHE A 125 5.63 3.62 -7.41
C PHE A 125 4.30 2.87 -7.48
N SER A 126 3.93 2.40 -8.67
CA SER A 126 2.72 1.58 -8.85
C SER A 126 3.05 0.27 -9.55
N ILE A 127 2.32 -0.77 -9.17
CA ILE A 127 2.23 -2.01 -9.94
C ILE A 127 1.03 -1.89 -10.87
N ILE A 128 1.25 -2.09 -12.16
CA ILE A 128 0.29 -1.80 -13.23
C ILE A 128 0.04 -3.02 -14.11
N GLY A 129 -1.16 -3.08 -14.69
CA GLY A 129 -1.50 -4.09 -15.72
C GLY A 129 -1.61 -5.52 -15.19
N ILE A 130 -1.77 -5.70 -13.87
CA ILE A 130 -2.15 -6.97 -13.27
C ILE A 130 -3.67 -6.95 -13.09
N THR A 131 -4.35 -8.01 -13.51
CA THR A 131 -5.81 -8.08 -13.41
C THR A 131 -6.20 -8.86 -12.15
N GLY A 132 -7.03 -8.25 -11.31
CA GLY A 132 -7.58 -8.92 -10.12
C GLY A 132 -6.54 -9.19 -9.03
N ASP A 133 -5.45 -8.43 -9.01
CA ASP A 133 -4.64 -8.28 -7.81
C ASP A 133 -5.31 -7.34 -6.80
N THR A 134 -4.86 -7.49 -5.57
CA THR A 134 -5.30 -6.72 -4.41
C THR A 134 -4.07 -6.32 -3.61
N VAL A 135 -4.23 -5.35 -2.70
CA VAL A 135 -3.13 -4.93 -1.80
C VAL A 135 -2.47 -6.10 -1.05
N TYR A 136 -3.22 -7.17 -0.73
CA TYR A 136 -2.70 -8.31 0.04
C TYR A 136 -1.85 -9.27 -0.77
N ASP A 137 -1.94 -9.25 -2.11
CA ASP A 137 -1.13 -10.10 -2.98
C ASP A 137 0.37 -9.71 -2.98
N TYR A 138 0.70 -8.60 -2.31
CA TYR A 138 2.04 -8.02 -2.24
C TYR A 138 2.58 -7.93 -0.80
N VAL A 139 1.91 -8.57 0.15
CA VAL A 139 2.34 -8.66 1.55
C VAL A 139 2.72 -10.10 1.83
N HIS A 140 3.97 -10.44 1.59
CA HIS A 140 4.46 -11.80 1.79
C HIS A 140 5.86 -11.79 2.40
N PRO A 141 6.15 -12.71 3.34
CA PRO A 141 7.43 -12.74 4.02
C PRO A 141 8.55 -13.08 3.04
N SER A 142 9.73 -12.56 3.31
CA SER A 142 10.99 -12.93 2.66
C SER A 142 11.23 -14.44 2.67
N THR A 143 12.13 -14.90 1.80
CA THR A 143 12.53 -16.31 1.74
C THR A 143 14.02 -16.48 2.02
N GLY A 144 14.46 -17.70 2.28
CA GLY A 144 15.85 -17.99 2.63
C GLY A 144 16.16 -17.69 4.10
N ALA A 145 17.44 -17.71 4.46
CA ALA A 145 17.87 -17.43 5.82
C ALA A 145 17.84 -15.92 6.06
N ALA A 146 16.92 -15.44 6.89
CA ALA A 146 17.02 -14.13 7.51
C ALA A 146 18.22 -14.15 8.48
N GLY A 147 19.08 -13.15 8.39
CA GLY A 147 20.17 -12.93 9.31
C GLY A 147 19.65 -12.60 10.72
N SER A 148 20.58 -12.68 11.67
CA SER A 148 20.34 -12.79 13.12
C SER A 148 19.54 -11.65 13.76
N SER A 149 19.31 -10.52 13.08
CA SER A 149 18.73 -9.32 13.70
C SER A 149 17.22 -9.38 13.92
N ALA A 150 16.46 -10.03 13.01
CA ALA A 150 15.02 -10.24 13.20
C ALA A 150 14.68 -11.69 13.63
N GLY A 151 15.52 -12.66 13.27
CA GLY A 151 15.29 -14.09 13.55
C GLY A 151 14.08 -14.71 12.82
N VAL A 152 13.36 -13.92 12.02
CA VAL A 152 12.20 -14.32 11.23
C VAL A 152 12.24 -13.67 9.85
N ASN A 153 11.50 -14.24 8.90
CA ASN A 153 11.27 -13.61 7.59
C ASN A 153 10.21 -12.51 7.72
N LEU A 154 10.45 -11.38 7.05
CA LEU A 154 9.62 -10.16 7.13
C LEU A 154 9.10 -9.77 5.75
N ASP A 155 7.98 -9.06 5.71
CA ASP A 155 7.23 -8.79 4.46
C ASP A 155 7.92 -7.78 3.55
N PHE A 156 8.65 -6.84 4.16
CA PHE A 156 9.32 -5.76 3.46
C PHE A 156 10.73 -5.54 3.99
N ALA A 157 11.62 -5.07 3.13
CA ALA A 157 12.93 -4.56 3.51
C ALA A 157 13.30 -3.32 2.69
N ALA A 158 14.03 -2.39 3.28
CA ALA A 158 14.55 -1.20 2.62
C ALA A 158 16.00 -0.94 3.04
N HIS A 159 16.82 -0.47 2.11
CA HIS A 159 18.13 0.09 2.43
C HIS A 159 18.01 1.60 2.51
N VAL A 160 18.56 2.17 3.58
CA VAL A 160 18.65 3.61 3.76
C VAL A 160 20.12 3.97 3.87
N ILE A 161 20.56 4.88 3.02
CA ILE A 161 21.92 5.42 2.96
C ILE A 161 21.95 6.86 3.46
N ARG A 162 23.16 7.41 3.58
CA ARG A 162 23.41 8.80 4.01
C ARG A 162 22.85 9.08 5.41
N LEU A 163 22.83 8.04 6.24
CA LEU A 163 22.53 8.18 7.65
C LEU A 163 23.67 8.97 8.30
N SER A 164 23.31 9.96 9.11
CA SER A 164 24.23 10.68 9.98
C SER A 164 23.88 10.37 11.43
N THR A 165 24.55 9.39 12.01
CA THR A 165 24.45 9.14 13.45
C THR A 165 25.47 10.01 14.19
N GLU A 166 25.21 10.32 15.47
CA GLU A 166 26.09 11.14 16.30
C GLU A 166 27.53 10.59 16.37
N ASP A 167 27.67 9.27 16.25
CA ASP A 167 28.96 8.54 16.26
C ASP A 167 29.61 8.40 14.87
N SER A 168 28.97 8.89 13.79
CA SER A 168 29.47 8.92 12.39
C SER A 168 29.98 7.60 11.77
N GLN A 169 29.89 6.46 12.47
CA GLN A 169 30.38 5.16 11.96
C GLN A 169 29.37 4.44 11.06
N VAL A 170 28.07 4.76 11.18
CA VAL A 170 27.00 4.09 10.43
C VAL A 170 26.43 5.05 9.40
N THR A 171 26.80 4.84 8.14
CA THR A 171 26.38 5.68 7.00
C THR A 171 25.22 5.08 6.20
N SER A 172 24.92 3.79 6.41
CA SER A 172 23.75 3.11 5.87
C SER A 172 23.31 1.97 6.76
N SER A 173 22.06 1.55 6.61
CA SER A 173 21.48 0.42 7.33
C SER A 173 20.32 -0.17 6.54
N TRP A 174 20.11 -1.46 6.73
CA TRP A 174 18.93 -2.15 6.25
C TRP A 174 17.85 -2.15 7.32
N PHE A 175 16.61 -1.95 6.91
CA PHE A 175 15.44 -1.94 7.76
C PHE A 175 14.39 -2.88 7.19
N ALA A 176 13.68 -3.62 8.04
CA ALA A 176 12.65 -4.55 7.61
C ALA A 176 11.50 -4.63 8.62
N GLY A 177 10.35 -5.13 8.17
CA GLY A 177 9.22 -5.34 9.07
C GLY A 177 7.98 -5.92 8.40
N SER A 178 7.08 -6.35 9.27
CA SER A 178 5.76 -6.95 8.97
C SER A 178 4.67 -6.38 9.88
N THR A 179 5.01 -5.42 10.73
CA THR A 179 4.11 -4.91 11.77
C THR A 179 3.06 -4.04 11.11
N ASN A 180 1.81 -4.54 11.04
CA ASN A 180 0.72 -3.78 10.46
C ASN A 180 0.50 -2.48 11.28
N ALA A 181 0.60 -1.35 10.61
CA ALA A 181 0.53 -0.01 11.20
C ALA A 181 -0.91 0.40 11.57
N SER A 182 -1.91 -0.37 11.16
CA SER A 182 -3.32 -0.11 11.42
C SER A 182 -4.03 -1.36 11.93
N LEU A 183 -4.79 -1.22 13.03
CA LEU A 183 -5.98 -2.04 13.23
C LEU A 183 -6.87 -1.86 11.98
N PRO A 184 -7.56 -2.91 11.48
CA PRO A 184 -8.19 -2.93 10.16
C PRO A 184 -8.96 -1.62 9.87
N PRO A 185 -8.89 -1.05 8.65
CA PRO A 185 -9.60 0.19 8.35
C PRO A 185 -11.07 -0.02 8.69
N SER A 186 -11.55 0.75 9.68
CA SER A 186 -12.98 0.86 9.94
C SER A 186 -13.60 1.33 8.65
N ALA A 187 -14.35 0.47 7.96
CA ALA A 187 -15.08 0.80 6.75
C ALA A 187 -15.86 2.08 7.04
N VAL A 188 -15.41 3.23 6.50
CA VAL A 188 -16.03 4.51 6.82
C VAL A 188 -17.44 4.44 6.24
N PRO A 189 -18.49 4.42 7.08
CA PRO A 189 -19.85 4.36 6.56
C PRO A 189 -20.08 5.62 5.74
N VAL A 190 -20.53 5.46 4.50
CA VAL A 190 -20.88 6.60 3.64
C VAL A 190 -21.82 7.51 4.44
N PRO A 191 -21.56 8.83 4.53
CA PRO A 191 -22.36 9.71 5.37
C PRO A 191 -23.84 9.56 5.04
N ALA A 192 -24.72 9.56 6.05
CA ALA A 192 -26.17 9.48 5.87
C ALA A 192 -26.72 10.48 4.83
N ALA A 193 -25.98 11.57 4.58
CA ALA A 193 -26.23 12.52 3.50
C ALA A 193 -26.32 11.89 2.10
N ALA A 194 -25.53 10.85 1.77
CA ALA A 194 -25.64 10.15 0.49
C ALA A 194 -26.99 9.42 0.36
N TRP A 195 -27.47 8.81 1.46
CA TRP A 195 -28.78 8.17 1.52
C TRP A 195 -29.94 9.18 1.51
N LEU A 196 -29.79 10.31 2.19
CA LEU A 196 -30.77 11.41 2.20
C LEU A 196 -30.84 12.12 0.85
N LEU A 197 -29.72 12.28 0.15
CA LEU A 197 -29.68 12.85 -1.20
C LEU A 197 -30.39 11.92 -2.20
N GLY A 198 -30.11 10.61 -2.13
CA GLY A 198 -30.78 9.62 -2.98
C GLY A 198 -32.30 9.55 -2.73
N SER A 199 -32.72 9.48 -1.47
CA SER A 199 -34.15 9.44 -1.11
C SER A 199 -34.87 10.77 -1.36
N GLY A 200 -34.20 11.90 -1.11
CA GLY A 200 -34.70 13.24 -1.38
C GLY A 200 -34.95 13.49 -2.87
N LEU A 201 -34.05 13.02 -3.75
CA LEU A 201 -34.21 13.18 -5.19
C LEU A 201 -35.38 12.36 -5.74
N ILE A 202 -35.56 11.12 -5.27
CA ILE A 202 -36.72 10.29 -5.64
C ILE A 202 -38.02 10.92 -5.12
N GLY A 203 -38.00 11.47 -3.90
CA GLY A 203 -39.13 12.21 -3.33
C GLY A 203 -39.53 13.42 -4.19
N LEU A 204 -38.55 14.20 -4.65
CA LEU A 204 -38.78 15.36 -5.53
C LEU A 204 -39.37 14.98 -6.89
N ILE A 205 -38.92 13.87 -7.49
CA ILE A 205 -39.50 13.35 -8.75
C ILE A 205 -40.95 12.87 -8.53
N GLY A 206 -41.26 12.29 -7.38
CA GLY A 206 -42.63 11.89 -7.02
C GLY A 206 -43.58 13.09 -6.86
N VAL A 207 -43.10 14.19 -6.26
CA VAL A 207 -43.89 15.41 -6.04
C VAL A 207 -44.09 16.17 -7.36
N SER A 208 -43.09 16.24 -8.24
CA SER A 208 -43.20 16.96 -9.52
C SER A 208 -44.24 16.34 -10.45
N ARG A 209 -44.37 15.00 -10.47
CA ARG A 209 -45.38 14.29 -11.27
C ARG A 209 -46.82 14.55 -10.81
N ARG A 210 -47.04 14.84 -9.52
CA ARG A 210 -48.38 15.17 -9.00
C ARG A 210 -48.89 16.54 -9.42
N LYS A 211 -48.00 17.47 -9.82
CA LYS A 211 -48.40 18.80 -10.28
C LYS A 211 -48.68 18.88 -11.79
N ALA A 212 -48.34 17.85 -12.55
CA ALA A 212 -48.52 17.79 -14.00
C ALA A 212 -49.76 16.97 -14.42
N SER A 213 -50.50 16.40 -13.45
CA SER A 213 -51.87 15.87 -13.62
C SER A 213 -52.85 16.81 -12.94
#